data_AF-A0A2T5DFG0-F1
#
_entry.id   AF-A0A2T5DFG0-F1
#
_cell.length_a   1.000
_cell.length_b   1.000
_cell.length_c   1.000
_cell.angle_alpha   90.00
_cell.angle_beta   90.00
_cell.angle_gamma   90.00
#
_symmetry.space_group_name_H-M   'P 1'
#
loop_
_entity.id
_entity.type
_entity.pdbx_description
1 polymer ?
#
loop_
_entity_poly.entity_id
_entity_poly.type
_entity_poly.pdbx_seq_one_letter_code
_entity_poly.pdbx_strand_id
1 'polypeptide(L)'
;MSDYEKQVVTPKRRFQIRTQAIEKKQDVLAEIRHRKTNVYIIKKHHLTLWQVRFVIKREIMRQIKKGTRMEIIAHRLNMSLDQIREVRNNYIKHHLINGVSKNDLAKKLHMEHQQILTIRNHMIEKKLVQKLTIKEVAHRWRLAESSVEKIREQAILRRLQMTHPEDVATTFRLSVEDVLRIRQKNSQPLALQGHVTKESKKWLKNINRQEQAIVASLEQGKPTRTVAQQLNINQKFVIRTRTRHIEQAFEQKQPLAEISKRFYTPVDELRKLRNQRILYYREDGIKASVLARKFNMKTTALQKIVYHNRAVQQPMKKDKKENKTEALTSFSVKACAKFMEELKKGKSMAEIGLSLNLDHHKTCAIRNHLILTKLNNGEKTEAVAKQFNTNLTNIYQITFQADLVNYPNIKKRRNSYLTEEQTQDVKRMIGEGKTNSQIAQLLSVKKSLVISKRRSLKRLTRLSNKKHRITDEQKSAILADARYLDKVTNAMKHGVSIESVRIISKRNNKMSIKNISEQKNDMEKLKKFKEIEKEIKRQAKVENIKRVLQEKPQQFRSTKHTSLLQR
;
A
#
# COMPACT_ATOMS: atom_id res chain seq x y z
N MET A 1 -39.65 -40.16 34.39
CA MET A 1 -39.57 -38.78 33.87
C MET A 1 -38.87 -37.95 34.92
N SER A 2 -37.66 -37.45 34.64
CA SER A 2 -36.84 -36.76 35.64
C SER A 2 -37.23 -35.29 35.75
N ASP A 3 -37.45 -34.88 36.99
CA ASP A 3 -37.73 -33.54 37.48
C ASP A 3 -36.68 -32.52 37.01
N TYR A 4 -36.87 -32.00 35.81
CA TYR A 4 -36.33 -30.71 35.42
C TYR A 4 -37.08 -29.63 36.20
N GLU A 5 -36.68 -29.46 37.46
CA GLU A 5 -37.01 -28.33 38.29
C GLU A 5 -36.82 -27.05 37.47
N LYS A 6 -37.93 -26.38 37.19
CA LYS A 6 -37.96 -24.97 36.85
C LYS A 6 -37.32 -24.22 38.03
N GLN A 7 -36.00 -24.03 38.00
CA GLN A 7 -35.29 -23.22 38.99
C GLN A 7 -35.82 -21.78 38.93
N VAL A 8 -36.78 -21.48 39.79
CA VAL A 8 -37.23 -20.12 40.08
C VAL A 8 -36.06 -19.42 40.75
N VAL A 9 -35.30 -18.66 39.97
CA VAL A 9 -34.17 -17.88 40.49
C VAL A 9 -34.71 -16.84 41.48
N THR A 10 -34.48 -17.06 42.77
CA THR A 10 -34.92 -16.19 43.87
C THR A 10 -34.32 -14.78 43.76
N PRO A 11 -34.99 -13.72 44.26
CA PRO A 11 -34.49 -12.35 44.18
C PRO A 11 -33.08 -12.16 44.76
N LYS A 12 -32.75 -12.84 45.87
CA LYS A 12 -31.40 -12.84 46.47
C LYS A 12 -30.33 -13.46 45.55
N ARG A 13 -30.63 -14.58 44.90
CA ARG A 13 -29.71 -15.22 43.94
C ARG A 13 -29.53 -14.38 42.68
N ARG A 14 -30.59 -13.70 42.20
CA ARG A 14 -30.48 -12.71 41.10
C ARG A 14 -29.60 -11.53 41.49
N PHE A 15 -29.68 -11.05 42.73
CA PHE A 15 -28.84 -9.96 43.23
C PHE A 15 -27.36 -10.36 43.28
N GLN A 16 -27.02 -11.50 43.88
CA GLN A 16 -25.64 -12.00 43.95
C GLN A 16 -25.02 -12.23 42.56
N ILE A 17 -25.78 -12.82 41.62
CA ILE A 17 -25.32 -13.01 40.23
C ILE A 17 -25.06 -11.66 39.55
N ARG A 18 -25.89 -10.63 39.80
CA ARG A 18 -25.67 -9.28 39.28
C ARG A 18 -24.43 -8.63 39.87
N THR A 19 -24.19 -8.75 41.17
CA THR A 19 -23.02 -8.18 41.84
C THR A 19 -21.72 -8.80 41.33
N GLN A 20 -21.64 -10.13 41.25
CA GLN A 20 -20.48 -10.83 40.67
C GLN A 20 -20.24 -10.46 39.20
N ALA A 21 -21.31 -10.24 38.41
CA ALA A 21 -21.19 -9.81 37.02
C ALA A 21 -20.68 -8.36 36.90
N ILE A 22 -21.00 -7.49 37.87
CA ILE A 22 -20.52 -6.10 37.92
C ILE A 22 -19.03 -6.07 38.29
N GLU A 23 -18.60 -6.84 39.29
CA GLU A 23 -17.19 -6.95 39.71
C GLU A 23 -16.31 -7.47 38.57
N LYS A 24 -16.68 -8.62 37.97
CA LYS A 24 -15.96 -9.18 36.82
C LYS A 24 -15.90 -8.21 35.64
N LYS A 25 -16.91 -7.35 35.45
CA LYS A 25 -16.89 -6.30 34.43
C LYS A 25 -15.85 -5.22 34.75
N GLN A 26 -15.76 -4.78 36.00
CA GLN A 26 -14.79 -3.76 36.42
C GLN A 26 -13.36 -4.29 36.31
N ASP A 27 -13.12 -5.54 36.70
CA ASP A 27 -11.82 -6.20 36.59
C ASP A 27 -11.32 -6.25 35.14
N VAL A 28 -12.16 -6.72 34.22
CA VAL A 28 -11.85 -6.76 32.79
C VAL A 28 -11.49 -5.37 32.27
N LEU A 29 -12.24 -4.33 32.66
CA LEU A 29 -11.96 -2.97 32.22
C LEU A 29 -10.64 -2.45 32.80
N ALA A 30 -10.35 -2.71 34.07
CA ALA A 30 -9.10 -2.32 34.71
C ALA A 30 -7.88 -2.93 34.01
N GLU A 31 -7.91 -4.24 33.74
CA GLU A 31 -6.82 -4.93 33.05
C GLU A 31 -6.57 -4.39 31.63
N ILE A 32 -7.63 -3.95 30.94
CA ILE A 32 -7.52 -3.30 29.63
C ILE A 32 -6.85 -1.93 29.74
N ARG A 33 -7.18 -1.13 30.77
CA ARG A 33 -6.48 0.16 31.00
C ARG A 33 -4.97 -0.05 31.19
N HIS A 34 -4.60 -1.15 31.86
CA HIS A 34 -3.21 -1.55 32.10
C HIS A 34 -2.52 -2.27 30.92
N ARG A 35 -3.03 -2.13 29.67
CA ARG A 35 -2.46 -2.72 28.44
C ARG A 35 -2.37 -4.24 28.43
N LYS A 36 -3.14 -4.95 29.27
CA LYS A 36 -3.13 -6.41 29.23
C LYS A 36 -3.87 -6.92 28.00
N THR A 37 -3.36 -8.01 27.43
CA THR A 37 -3.95 -8.61 26.23
C THR A 37 -5.24 -9.36 26.59
N ASN A 38 -6.15 -9.50 25.62
CA ASN A 38 -7.36 -10.31 25.81
C ASN A 38 -7.03 -11.74 26.28
N VAL A 39 -5.91 -12.32 25.82
CA VAL A 39 -5.45 -13.66 26.22
C VAL A 39 -5.14 -13.72 27.72
N TYR A 40 -4.49 -12.69 28.25
CA TYR A 40 -4.21 -12.58 29.69
C TYR A 40 -5.51 -12.48 30.51
N ILE A 41 -6.44 -11.62 30.09
CA ILE A 41 -7.71 -11.39 30.79
C ILE A 41 -8.58 -12.67 30.80
N ILE A 42 -8.62 -13.38 29.68
CA ILE A 42 -9.31 -14.68 29.54
C ILE A 42 -8.77 -15.68 30.57
N LYS A 43 -7.44 -15.81 30.66
CA LYS A 43 -6.80 -16.73 31.59
C LYS A 43 -7.01 -16.34 33.05
N LYS A 44 -6.85 -15.06 33.38
CA LYS A 44 -6.94 -14.56 34.76
C LYS A 44 -8.36 -14.61 35.34
N HIS A 45 -9.37 -14.27 34.53
CA HIS A 45 -10.77 -14.16 35.01
C HIS A 45 -11.65 -15.33 34.57
N HIS A 46 -11.08 -16.36 33.95
CA HIS A 46 -11.80 -17.52 33.41
C HIS A 46 -13.00 -17.13 32.52
N LEU A 47 -12.76 -16.18 31.60
CA LEU A 47 -13.77 -15.64 30.69
C LEU A 47 -13.53 -16.12 29.27
N THR A 48 -14.60 -16.25 28.49
CA THR A 48 -14.50 -16.44 27.05
C THR A 48 -14.09 -15.15 26.33
N LEU A 49 -13.46 -15.27 25.16
CA LEU A 49 -13.15 -14.11 24.31
C LEU A 49 -14.39 -13.28 23.97
N TRP A 50 -15.54 -13.92 23.83
CA TRP A 50 -16.80 -13.24 23.57
C TRP A 50 -17.22 -12.36 24.76
N GLN A 51 -17.14 -12.88 25.99
CA GLN A 51 -17.47 -12.13 27.22
C GLN A 51 -16.57 -10.90 27.38
N VAL A 52 -15.25 -11.05 27.17
CA VAL A 52 -14.30 -9.93 27.22
C VAL A 52 -14.65 -8.87 26.18
N ARG A 53 -14.86 -9.28 24.92
CA ARG A 53 -15.26 -8.35 23.84
C ARG A 53 -16.61 -7.69 24.09
N PHE A 54 -17.55 -8.40 24.71
CA PHE A 54 -18.86 -7.87 25.05
C PHE A 54 -18.77 -6.76 26.10
N VAL A 55 -17.98 -6.97 27.16
CA VAL A 55 -17.71 -5.96 28.19
C VAL A 55 -17.12 -4.69 27.57
N ILE A 56 -16.11 -4.84 26.69
CA ILE A 56 -15.48 -3.73 25.98
C ILE A 56 -16.49 -2.96 25.14
N LYS A 57 -17.23 -3.66 24.26
CA LYS A 57 -18.23 -3.05 23.38
C LYS A 57 -19.29 -2.29 24.18
N ARG A 58 -19.76 -2.88 25.28
CA ARG A 58 -20.80 -2.29 26.14
C ARG A 58 -20.28 -1.03 26.84
N GLU A 59 -19.05 -1.03 27.34
CA GLU A 59 -18.50 0.16 27.98
C GLU A 59 -18.24 1.29 26.97
N ILE A 60 -17.68 0.98 25.80
CA ILE A 60 -17.50 1.97 24.72
C ILE A 60 -18.85 2.62 24.37
N MET A 61 -19.88 1.81 24.08
CA MET A 61 -21.19 2.34 23.73
C MET A 61 -21.85 3.11 24.88
N ARG A 62 -21.62 2.72 26.14
CA ARG A 62 -22.09 3.47 27.31
C ARG A 62 -21.47 4.87 27.36
N GLN A 63 -20.16 4.98 27.16
CA GLN A 63 -19.46 6.27 27.18
C GLN A 63 -19.85 7.17 26.00
N ILE A 64 -20.03 6.59 24.81
CA ILE A 64 -20.52 7.32 23.63
C ILE A 64 -21.93 7.87 23.89
N LYS A 65 -22.83 7.05 24.45
CA LYS A 65 -24.19 7.48 24.83
C LYS A 65 -24.24 8.55 25.94
N LYS A 66 -23.13 8.74 26.67
CA LYS A 66 -22.96 9.81 27.66
C LYS A 66 -22.36 11.08 27.06
N GLY A 67 -22.11 11.11 25.75
CA GLY A 67 -21.48 12.25 25.08
C GLY A 67 -19.96 12.35 25.29
N THR A 68 -19.30 11.30 25.81
CA THR A 68 -17.85 11.33 25.98
C THR A 68 -17.15 11.27 24.61
N ARG A 69 -16.23 12.20 24.36
CA ARG A 69 -15.42 12.23 23.14
C ARG A 69 -14.68 10.91 22.92
N MET A 70 -14.66 10.42 21.68
CA MET A 70 -14.08 9.11 21.36
C MET A 70 -12.58 9.04 21.65
N GLU A 71 -11.86 10.15 21.54
CA GLU A 71 -10.43 10.25 21.88
C GLU A 71 -10.18 9.97 23.37
N ILE A 72 -11.07 10.48 24.23
CA ILE A 72 -11.00 10.25 25.68
C ILE A 72 -11.31 8.79 26.00
N ILE A 73 -12.28 8.19 25.32
CA ILE A 73 -12.61 6.76 25.46
C ILE A 73 -11.41 5.90 25.02
N ALA A 74 -10.82 6.23 23.87
CA ALA A 74 -9.65 5.55 23.32
C ALA A 74 -8.46 5.60 24.29
N HIS A 75 -8.18 6.77 24.85
CA HIS A 75 -7.13 6.94 25.86
C HIS A 75 -7.42 6.13 27.14
N ARG A 76 -8.63 6.24 27.70
CA ARG A 76 -9.01 5.54 28.94
C ARG A 76 -9.01 4.02 28.82
N LEU A 77 -9.36 3.48 27.66
CA LEU A 77 -9.37 2.05 27.38
C LEU A 77 -8.09 1.57 26.69
N ASN A 78 -7.15 2.48 26.41
CA ASN A 78 -5.89 2.16 25.75
C ASN A 78 -6.06 1.42 24.41
N MET A 79 -7.04 1.90 23.63
CA MET A 79 -7.43 1.36 22.34
C MET A 79 -7.18 2.40 21.25
N SER A 80 -7.04 1.93 20.00
CA SER A 80 -6.97 2.85 18.86
C SER A 80 -8.33 3.52 18.61
N LEU A 81 -8.30 4.76 18.11
CA LEU A 81 -9.52 5.50 17.75
C LEU A 81 -10.35 4.76 16.70
N ASP A 82 -9.70 4.04 15.78
CA ASP A 82 -10.39 3.25 14.76
C ASP A 82 -11.17 2.06 15.34
N GLN A 83 -10.66 1.42 16.40
CA GLN A 83 -11.42 0.38 17.11
C GLN A 83 -12.67 0.94 17.78
N ILE A 84 -12.58 2.14 18.37
CA ILE A 84 -13.75 2.83 18.96
C ILE A 84 -14.78 3.17 17.87
N ARG A 85 -14.31 3.71 16.73
CA ARG A 85 -15.14 4.02 15.56
C ARG A 85 -15.82 2.77 15.00
N GLU A 86 -15.10 1.64 14.93
CA GLU A 86 -15.66 0.37 14.45
C GLU A 86 -16.80 -0.13 15.35
N VAL A 87 -16.65 -0.07 16.68
CA VAL A 87 -17.72 -0.43 17.62
C VAL A 87 -18.95 0.45 17.41
N ARG A 88 -18.77 1.77 17.32
CA ARG A 88 -19.86 2.73 17.05
C ARG A 88 -20.54 2.46 15.71
N ASN A 89 -19.78 2.29 14.63
CA ASN A 89 -20.33 2.09 13.29
C ASN A 89 -21.09 0.75 13.20
N ASN A 90 -20.61 -0.30 13.87
CA ASN A 90 -21.32 -1.57 13.97
C ASN A 90 -22.63 -1.45 14.75
N TYR A 91 -22.64 -0.66 15.83
CA TYR A 91 -23.86 -0.35 16.57
C TYR A 91 -24.89 0.38 15.70
N ILE A 92 -24.46 1.44 14.99
CA ILE A 92 -25.29 2.18 14.03
C ILE A 92 -25.86 1.23 12.96
N LYS A 93 -25.00 0.40 12.36
CA LYS A 93 -25.41 -0.59 11.34
C LYS A 93 -26.53 -1.50 11.86
N HIS A 94 -26.33 -2.12 13.03
CA HIS A 94 -27.26 -3.08 13.57
C HIS A 94 -28.63 -2.44 13.84
N HIS A 95 -28.65 -1.24 14.41
CA HIS A 95 -29.91 -0.55 14.70
C HIS A 95 -30.61 0.01 13.46
N LEU A 96 -29.88 0.49 12.46
CA LEU A 96 -30.49 0.90 11.20
C LEU A 96 -31.13 -0.28 10.46
N ILE A 97 -30.48 -1.45 10.45
CA ILE A 97 -31.05 -2.68 9.85
C ILE A 97 -32.32 -3.11 10.58
N ASN A 98 -32.36 -2.93 11.90
CA ASN A 98 -33.53 -3.27 12.72
C ASN A 98 -34.64 -2.20 12.68
N GLY A 99 -34.53 -1.17 11.82
CA GLY A 99 -35.58 -0.18 11.62
C GLY A 99 -35.58 0.99 12.62
N VAL A 100 -34.53 1.17 13.43
CA VAL A 100 -34.45 2.31 14.35
C VAL A 100 -34.30 3.62 13.56
N SER A 101 -35.06 4.65 13.96
CA SER A 101 -35.00 5.96 13.34
C SER A 101 -33.60 6.58 13.42
N LYS A 102 -33.18 7.22 12.33
CA LYS A 102 -31.90 7.94 12.26
C LYS A 102 -31.84 9.08 13.26
N ASN A 103 -32.97 9.75 13.51
CA ASN A 103 -33.06 10.85 14.48
C ASN A 103 -32.82 10.34 15.91
N ASP A 104 -33.38 9.18 16.24
CA ASP A 104 -33.19 8.57 17.56
C ASP A 104 -31.74 8.12 17.76
N LEU A 105 -31.11 7.59 16.71
CA LEU A 105 -29.70 7.23 16.74
C LEU A 105 -28.79 8.46 16.86
N ALA A 106 -29.09 9.53 16.14
CA ALA A 106 -28.38 10.81 16.22
C ALA A 106 -28.42 11.37 17.65
N LYS A 107 -29.62 11.45 18.25
CA LYS A 107 -29.81 11.85 19.65
C LYS A 107 -29.07 10.93 20.63
N LYS A 108 -29.26 9.61 20.53
CA LYS A 108 -28.65 8.61 21.44
C LYS A 108 -27.13 8.57 21.38
N LEU A 109 -26.52 8.97 20.27
CA LEU A 109 -25.06 8.92 20.09
C LEU A 109 -24.40 10.30 20.15
N HIS A 110 -25.17 11.38 20.40
CA HIS A 110 -24.69 12.76 20.33
C HIS A 110 -23.98 13.06 19.01
N MET A 111 -24.63 12.71 17.89
CA MET A 111 -24.11 12.89 16.53
C MET A 111 -25.14 13.61 15.68
N GLU A 112 -24.67 14.32 14.65
CA GLU A 112 -25.57 14.93 13.68
C GLU A 112 -26.23 13.86 12.80
N HIS A 113 -27.47 14.13 12.39
CA HIS A 113 -28.22 13.27 11.47
C HIS A 113 -27.41 12.96 10.19
N GLN A 114 -26.74 13.97 9.64
CA GLN A 114 -25.96 13.85 8.42
C GLN A 114 -24.74 12.93 8.59
N GLN A 115 -24.16 12.86 9.78
CA GLN A 115 -23.05 11.96 10.09
C GLN A 115 -23.53 10.50 10.11
N ILE A 116 -24.70 10.23 10.69
CA ILE A 116 -25.32 8.90 10.67
C ILE A 116 -25.61 8.45 9.23
N LEU A 117 -26.13 9.35 8.38
CA LEU A 117 -26.36 9.08 6.95
C LEU A 117 -25.06 8.78 6.21
N THR A 118 -24.01 9.57 6.46
CA THR A 118 -22.70 9.38 5.82
C THR A 118 -22.10 8.03 6.18
N ILE A 119 -22.18 7.63 7.46
CA ILE A 119 -21.71 6.33 7.94
C ILE A 119 -22.50 5.19 7.29
N ARG A 120 -23.84 5.28 7.26
CA ARG A 120 -24.72 4.30 6.60
C ARG A 120 -24.35 4.14 5.12
N ASN A 121 -24.28 5.25 4.39
CA ASN A 121 -24.01 5.26 2.96
C ASN A 121 -22.62 4.68 2.65
N HIS A 122 -21.61 5.00 3.46
CA HIS A 122 -20.27 4.43 3.31
C HIS A 122 -20.24 2.91 3.55
N MET A 123 -21.02 2.40 4.53
CA MET A 123 -21.15 0.96 4.75
C MET A 123 -21.85 0.24 3.60
N ILE A 124 -22.88 0.86 3.02
CA ILE A 124 -23.59 0.38 1.82
C ILE A 124 -22.64 0.36 0.61
N GLU A 125 -21.91 1.44 0.38
CA GLU A 125 -20.90 1.54 -0.68
C GLU A 125 -19.87 0.41 -0.58
N LYS A 126 -19.31 0.18 0.62
CA LYS A 126 -18.36 -0.91 0.87
C LYS A 126 -18.95 -2.29 0.52
N LYS A 127 -20.25 -2.49 0.73
CA LYS A 127 -20.94 -3.74 0.40
C LYS A 127 -21.13 -3.92 -1.10
N LEU A 128 -21.47 -2.85 -1.82
CA LEU A 128 -21.58 -2.85 -3.28
C LEU A 128 -20.22 -3.13 -3.94
N VAL A 129 -19.14 -2.52 -3.45
CA VAL A 129 -17.76 -2.81 -3.90
C VAL A 129 -17.35 -4.26 -3.60
N GLN A 130 -17.85 -4.85 -2.52
CA GLN A 130 -17.62 -6.25 -2.15
C GLN A 130 -18.45 -7.27 -2.96
N LYS A 131 -19.02 -6.88 -4.11
CA LYS A 131 -19.77 -7.72 -5.06
C LYS A 131 -21.18 -8.13 -4.61
N LEU A 132 -21.78 -7.45 -3.64
CA LEU A 132 -23.20 -7.67 -3.33
C LEU A 132 -24.07 -6.92 -4.34
N THR A 133 -25.17 -7.54 -4.76
CA THR A 133 -26.10 -6.91 -5.71
C THR A 133 -26.90 -5.79 -5.04
N ILE A 134 -27.43 -4.86 -5.84
CA ILE A 134 -28.33 -3.81 -5.32
C ILE A 134 -29.50 -4.43 -4.56
N LYS A 135 -30.11 -5.49 -5.12
CA LYS A 135 -31.24 -6.21 -4.51
C LYS A 135 -30.89 -6.77 -3.13
N GLU A 136 -29.75 -7.46 -3.03
CA GLU A 136 -29.27 -8.01 -1.75
C GLU A 136 -28.99 -6.93 -0.71
N VAL A 137 -28.40 -5.81 -1.14
CA VAL A 137 -28.10 -4.69 -0.25
C VAL A 137 -29.40 -3.98 0.18
N ALA A 138 -30.33 -3.76 -0.74
CA ALA A 138 -31.65 -3.19 -0.47
C ALA A 138 -32.41 -4.02 0.56
N HIS A 139 -32.49 -5.33 0.35
CA HIS A 139 -33.11 -6.27 1.29
C HIS A 139 -32.44 -6.23 2.68
N ARG A 140 -31.10 -6.33 2.74
CA ARG A 140 -30.35 -6.35 4.01
C ARG A 140 -30.46 -5.05 4.80
N TRP A 141 -30.61 -3.91 4.13
CA TRP A 141 -30.71 -2.61 4.76
C TRP A 141 -32.15 -2.11 4.89
N ARG A 142 -33.14 -2.90 4.46
CA ARG A 142 -34.57 -2.51 4.40
C ARG A 142 -34.76 -1.16 3.69
N LEU A 143 -34.11 -1.01 2.55
CA LEU A 143 -34.21 0.18 1.69
C LEU A 143 -34.81 -0.21 0.35
N ALA A 144 -35.45 0.74 -0.33
CA ALA A 144 -35.80 0.56 -1.73
C ALA A 144 -34.54 0.44 -2.60
N GLU A 145 -34.59 -0.37 -3.66
CA GLU A 145 -33.48 -0.52 -4.61
C GLU A 145 -33.04 0.83 -5.19
N SER A 146 -34.00 1.70 -5.51
CA SER A 146 -33.76 3.07 -5.99
C SER A 146 -32.95 3.94 -5.01
N SER A 147 -33.11 3.71 -3.70
CA SER A 147 -32.33 4.42 -2.67
C SER A 147 -30.88 3.91 -2.62
N VAL A 148 -30.68 2.61 -2.80
CA VAL A 148 -29.34 2.02 -2.87
C VAL A 148 -28.63 2.42 -4.16
N GLU A 149 -29.36 2.53 -5.27
CA GLU A 149 -28.85 3.07 -6.54
C GLU A 149 -28.38 4.51 -6.39
N LYS A 150 -29.19 5.39 -5.79
CA LYS A 150 -28.77 6.78 -5.51
C LYS A 150 -27.49 6.84 -4.67
N ILE A 151 -27.34 5.97 -3.67
CA ILE A 151 -26.11 5.88 -2.85
C ILE A 151 -24.92 5.43 -3.72
N ARG A 152 -25.14 4.45 -4.60
CA ARG A 152 -24.11 3.98 -5.56
C ARG A 152 -23.70 5.10 -6.51
N GLU A 153 -24.65 5.81 -7.11
CA GLU A 153 -24.42 6.95 -8.01
C GLU A 153 -23.61 8.05 -7.30
N GLN A 154 -24.00 8.46 -6.09
CA GLN A 154 -23.25 9.46 -5.31
C GLN A 154 -21.83 8.99 -4.96
N ALA A 155 -21.65 7.70 -4.65
CA ALA A 155 -20.33 7.14 -4.41
C ALA A 155 -19.45 7.15 -5.68
N ILE A 156 -20.03 6.83 -6.83
CA ILE A 156 -19.38 6.91 -8.15
C ILE A 156 -18.94 8.35 -8.43
N LEU A 157 -19.82 9.35 -8.25
CA LEU A 157 -19.48 10.76 -8.47
C LEU A 157 -18.34 11.24 -7.57
N ARG A 158 -18.39 10.93 -6.27
CA ARG A 158 -17.30 11.28 -5.33
C ARG A 158 -15.98 10.65 -5.73
N ARG A 159 -16.00 9.40 -6.18
CA ARG A 159 -14.78 8.74 -6.66
C ARG A 159 -14.30 9.30 -8.00
N LEU A 160 -15.20 9.70 -8.90
CA LEU A 160 -14.85 10.36 -10.16
C LEU A 160 -14.14 11.71 -9.97
N GLN A 161 -14.31 12.37 -8.82
CA GLN A 161 -13.53 13.56 -8.47
C GLN A 161 -12.05 13.24 -8.18
N MET A 162 -11.76 12.00 -7.77
CA MET A 162 -10.45 11.57 -7.28
C MET A 162 -9.76 10.53 -8.19
N THR A 163 -10.51 9.84 -9.06
CA THR A 163 -10.07 8.66 -9.83
C THR A 163 -10.71 8.61 -11.23
N HIS A 164 -10.11 7.86 -12.16
CA HIS A 164 -10.57 7.77 -13.55
C HIS A 164 -11.89 6.97 -13.68
N PRO A 165 -12.75 7.30 -14.65
CA PRO A 165 -14.02 6.60 -14.86
C PRO A 165 -13.88 5.08 -15.02
N GLU A 166 -12.79 4.59 -15.60
CA GLU A 166 -12.51 3.16 -15.77
C GLU A 166 -12.14 2.45 -14.47
N ASP A 167 -11.40 3.11 -13.57
CA ASP A 167 -11.11 2.55 -12.23
C ASP A 167 -12.39 2.50 -11.39
N VAL A 168 -13.25 3.52 -11.54
CA VAL A 168 -14.58 3.56 -10.94
C VAL A 168 -15.50 2.49 -11.53
N ALA A 169 -15.48 2.32 -12.86
CA ALA A 169 -16.20 1.27 -13.57
C ALA A 169 -15.77 -0.12 -13.12
N THR A 170 -14.46 -0.35 -12.97
CA THR A 170 -13.91 -1.60 -12.45
C THR A 170 -14.31 -1.83 -11.00
N THR A 171 -14.27 -0.80 -10.16
CA THR A 171 -14.62 -0.84 -8.74
C THR A 171 -16.10 -1.21 -8.52
N PHE A 172 -17.00 -0.62 -9.31
CA PHE A 172 -18.44 -0.84 -9.20
C PHE A 172 -18.98 -1.88 -10.19
N ARG A 173 -18.11 -2.44 -11.05
CA ARG A 173 -18.44 -3.40 -12.12
C ARG A 173 -19.52 -2.86 -13.06
N LEU A 174 -19.35 -1.63 -13.46
CA LEU A 174 -20.16 -0.97 -14.46
C LEU A 174 -19.37 -0.87 -15.76
N SER A 175 -20.05 -0.64 -16.87
CA SER A 175 -19.35 -0.19 -18.07
C SER A 175 -18.82 1.23 -17.82
N VAL A 176 -17.75 1.60 -18.52
CA VAL A 176 -17.25 2.99 -18.50
C VAL A 176 -18.35 3.94 -18.99
N GLU A 177 -19.16 3.49 -19.94
CA GLU A 177 -20.32 4.21 -20.48
C GLU A 177 -21.35 4.51 -19.39
N ASP A 178 -21.69 3.54 -18.53
CA ASP A 178 -22.63 3.74 -17.42
C ASP A 178 -22.09 4.75 -16.39
N VAL A 179 -20.79 4.67 -16.08
CA VAL A 179 -20.13 5.62 -15.18
C VAL A 179 -20.16 7.04 -15.74
N LEU A 180 -19.91 7.20 -17.05
CA LEU A 180 -19.98 8.49 -17.73
C LEU A 180 -21.43 9.00 -17.84
N ARG A 181 -22.42 8.13 -18.07
CA ARG A 181 -23.85 8.48 -18.02
C ARG A 181 -24.25 9.02 -16.64
N ILE A 182 -23.81 8.36 -15.56
CA ILE A 182 -24.08 8.81 -14.18
C ILE A 182 -23.45 10.20 -13.92
N ARG A 183 -22.25 10.44 -14.44
CA ARG A 183 -21.59 11.75 -14.38
C ARG A 183 -22.41 12.83 -15.09
N GLN A 184 -22.88 12.55 -16.30
CA GLN A 184 -23.65 13.49 -17.11
C GLN A 184 -25.03 13.80 -16.51
N LYS A 185 -25.73 12.79 -15.98
CA LYS A 185 -27.04 12.92 -15.31
C LYS A 185 -27.04 13.95 -14.17
N ASN A 186 -25.89 14.15 -13.52
CA ASN A 186 -25.72 15.14 -12.44
C ASN A 186 -25.08 16.47 -12.90
N SER A 187 -24.57 16.56 -14.13
CA SER A 187 -24.07 17.80 -14.73
C SER A 187 -25.13 18.54 -15.54
N GLN A 188 -26.32 17.96 -15.72
CA GLN A 188 -27.45 18.60 -16.40
C GLN A 188 -28.42 19.25 -15.39
N PRO A 189 -29.01 20.42 -15.70
CA PRO A 189 -30.15 20.96 -14.97
C PRO A 189 -31.30 19.94 -14.91
N LEU A 190 -32.05 19.90 -13.81
CA LEU A 190 -33.15 18.93 -13.59
C LEU A 190 -34.18 18.90 -14.73
N ALA A 191 -34.31 19.99 -15.51
CA ALA A 191 -35.24 20.12 -16.63
C ALA A 191 -34.96 19.20 -17.84
N LEU A 192 -33.78 18.56 -17.92
CA LEU A 192 -33.37 17.73 -19.07
C LEU A 192 -33.27 16.22 -18.78
N GLN A 193 -33.71 15.76 -17.61
CA GLN A 193 -33.54 14.35 -17.17
C GLN A 193 -34.38 13.29 -17.94
N GLY A 194 -35.03 13.64 -19.06
CA GLY A 194 -35.93 12.77 -19.80
C GLY A 194 -35.42 12.14 -21.11
N HIS A 195 -34.41 12.70 -21.80
CA HIS A 195 -34.05 12.21 -23.14
C HIS A 195 -32.55 12.20 -23.41
N VAL A 196 -32.04 11.07 -23.93
CA VAL A 196 -30.71 10.99 -24.54
C VAL A 196 -30.70 11.89 -25.78
N THR A 197 -30.32 13.15 -25.62
CA THR A 197 -30.34 14.14 -26.70
C THR A 197 -29.33 13.78 -27.80
N LYS A 198 -29.66 14.15 -29.06
CA LYS A 198 -28.77 14.00 -30.23
C LYS A 198 -27.37 14.61 -29.97
N GLU A 199 -27.30 15.63 -29.14
CA GLU A 199 -26.07 16.30 -28.70
C GLU A 199 -25.16 15.41 -27.85
N SER A 200 -25.74 14.57 -26.98
CA SER A 200 -24.99 13.59 -26.17
C SER A 200 -24.32 12.54 -27.04
N LYS A 201 -25.04 12.06 -28.07
CA LYS A 201 -24.48 11.15 -29.09
C LYS A 201 -23.41 11.85 -29.94
N LYS A 202 -23.60 13.13 -30.27
CA LYS A 202 -22.64 13.95 -31.03
C LYS A 202 -21.35 14.20 -30.25
N TRP A 203 -21.46 14.47 -28.94
CA TRP A 203 -20.32 14.68 -28.05
C TRP A 203 -19.52 13.40 -27.79
N LEU A 204 -20.18 12.26 -27.55
CA LEU A 204 -19.52 10.95 -27.45
C LEU A 204 -18.80 10.57 -28.75
N LYS A 205 -19.44 10.81 -29.90
CA LYS A 205 -18.76 10.67 -31.21
C LYS A 205 -17.54 11.58 -31.31
N ASN A 206 -17.60 12.80 -30.75
CA ASN A 206 -16.47 13.74 -30.77
C ASN A 206 -15.31 13.29 -29.87
N ILE A 207 -15.58 12.76 -28.67
CA ILE A 207 -14.55 12.21 -27.79
C ILE A 207 -13.94 10.95 -28.39
N ASN A 208 -14.75 10.03 -28.92
CA ASN A 208 -14.21 8.84 -29.59
C ASN A 208 -13.36 9.22 -30.80
N ARG A 209 -13.77 10.23 -31.59
CA ARG A 209 -12.96 10.77 -32.70
C ARG A 209 -11.67 11.41 -32.20
N GLN A 210 -11.71 12.16 -31.10
CA GLN A 210 -10.51 12.75 -30.50
C GLN A 210 -9.56 11.69 -29.95
N GLU A 211 -10.06 10.66 -29.26
CA GLU A 211 -9.24 9.53 -28.80
C GLU A 211 -8.63 8.78 -30.00
N GLN A 212 -9.41 8.52 -31.06
CA GLN A 212 -8.91 7.89 -32.29
C GLN A 212 -7.84 8.74 -32.98
N ALA A 213 -8.01 10.06 -33.07
CA ALA A 213 -7.04 10.97 -33.66
C ALA A 213 -5.74 11.05 -32.85
N ILE A 214 -5.83 11.02 -31.51
CA ILE A 214 -4.67 10.91 -30.63
C ILE A 214 -3.92 9.61 -30.89
N VAL A 215 -4.62 8.47 -30.94
CA VAL A 215 -4.02 7.15 -31.13
C VAL A 215 -3.34 7.06 -32.50
N ALA A 216 -4.02 7.45 -33.58
CA ALA A 216 -3.44 7.44 -34.92
C ALA A 216 -2.19 8.32 -35.02
N SER A 217 -2.21 9.50 -34.39
CA SER A 217 -1.04 10.40 -34.37
C SER A 217 0.14 9.83 -33.56
N LEU A 218 -0.15 9.10 -32.48
CA LEU A 218 0.87 8.41 -31.68
C LEU A 218 1.43 7.17 -32.41
N GLU A 219 0.59 6.46 -33.17
CA GLU A 219 0.99 5.32 -34.02
C GLU A 219 1.90 5.75 -35.18
N GLN A 220 1.71 6.96 -35.70
CA GLN A 220 2.62 7.61 -36.67
C GLN A 220 3.96 8.04 -36.04
N GLY A 221 4.17 7.80 -34.75
CA GLY A 221 5.43 8.08 -34.06
C GLY A 221 5.66 9.51 -33.60
N LYS A 222 4.60 10.31 -33.55
CA LYS A 222 4.71 11.69 -33.08
C LYS A 222 4.86 11.72 -31.56
N PRO A 223 5.76 12.56 -31.01
CA PRO A 223 5.87 12.79 -29.57
C PRO A 223 4.55 13.32 -28.98
N THR A 224 4.27 12.97 -27.72
CA THR A 224 3.01 13.37 -27.03
C THR A 224 2.83 14.88 -26.95
N ARG A 225 3.93 15.66 -26.94
CA ARG A 225 3.89 17.13 -26.97
C ARG A 225 3.38 17.65 -28.31
N THR A 226 3.85 17.08 -29.41
CA THR A 226 3.46 17.46 -30.77
C THR A 226 2.01 17.10 -31.04
N VAL A 227 1.56 15.92 -30.60
CA VAL A 227 0.15 15.50 -30.71
C VAL A 227 -0.77 16.42 -29.90
N ALA A 228 -0.34 16.80 -28.70
CA ALA A 228 -1.08 17.74 -27.84
C ALA A 228 -1.26 19.12 -28.49
N GLN A 229 -0.20 19.63 -29.12
CA GLN A 229 -0.23 20.90 -29.84
C GLN A 229 -1.09 20.82 -31.12
N GLN A 230 -0.94 19.77 -31.92
CA GLN A 230 -1.70 19.57 -33.17
C GLN A 230 -3.19 19.45 -32.95
N LEU A 231 -3.61 18.78 -31.87
CA LEU A 231 -5.02 18.56 -31.57
C LEU A 231 -5.60 19.60 -30.61
N ASN A 232 -4.80 20.59 -30.18
CA ASN A 232 -5.15 21.58 -29.16
C ASN A 232 -5.72 20.96 -27.86
N ILE A 233 -5.04 19.92 -27.35
CA ILE A 233 -5.47 19.17 -26.15
C ILE A 233 -4.34 19.15 -25.12
N ASN A 234 -4.69 19.04 -23.85
CA ASN A 234 -3.70 18.94 -22.77
C ASN A 234 -2.76 17.73 -22.97
N GLN A 235 -1.44 17.96 -22.92
CA GLN A 235 -0.44 16.90 -23.05
C GLN A 235 -0.62 15.76 -22.04
N LYS A 236 -1.11 16.05 -20.83
CA LYS A 236 -1.44 15.01 -19.85
C LYS A 236 -2.54 14.07 -20.33
N PHE A 237 -3.49 14.56 -21.12
CA PHE A 237 -4.54 13.74 -21.72
C PHE A 237 -3.96 12.79 -22.76
N VAL A 238 -3.12 13.29 -23.68
CA VAL A 238 -2.41 12.49 -24.68
C VAL A 238 -1.54 11.39 -24.03
N ILE A 239 -0.80 11.72 -22.96
CA ILE A 239 0.02 10.75 -22.23
C ILE A 239 -0.86 9.66 -21.59
N ARG A 240 -2.03 10.01 -21.05
CA ARG A 240 -2.96 9.05 -20.45
C ARG A 240 -3.58 8.13 -21.49
N THR A 241 -4.03 8.67 -22.63
CA THR A 241 -4.55 7.86 -23.75
C THR A 241 -3.50 6.89 -24.26
N ARG A 242 -2.24 7.35 -24.44
CA ARG A 242 -1.12 6.47 -24.79
C ARG A 242 -0.92 5.34 -23.79
N THR A 243 -0.89 5.66 -22.49
CA THR A 243 -0.71 4.65 -21.43
C THR A 243 -1.87 3.65 -21.40
N ARG A 244 -3.12 4.08 -21.59
CA ARG A 244 -4.29 3.18 -21.67
C ARG A 244 -4.17 2.19 -22.83
N HIS A 245 -3.79 2.65 -24.03
CA HIS A 245 -3.63 1.75 -25.17
C HIS A 245 -2.43 0.80 -25.03
N ILE A 246 -1.35 1.25 -24.39
CA ILE A 246 -0.23 0.37 -23.98
C ILE A 246 -0.73 -0.71 -23.01
N GLU A 247 -1.60 -0.37 -22.05
CA GLU A 247 -2.18 -1.33 -21.12
C GLU A 247 -3.08 -2.35 -21.83
N GLN A 248 -3.94 -1.91 -22.75
CA GLN A 248 -4.76 -2.80 -23.58
C GLN A 248 -3.88 -3.74 -24.43
N ALA A 249 -2.78 -3.23 -24.98
CA ALA A 249 -1.84 -4.06 -25.73
C ALA A 249 -1.16 -5.12 -24.85
N PHE A 250 -0.87 -4.81 -23.57
CA PHE A 250 -0.43 -5.82 -22.61
C PHE A 250 -1.48 -6.88 -22.35
N GLU A 251 -2.76 -6.51 -22.22
CA GLU A 251 -3.88 -7.46 -22.02
C GLU A 251 -4.11 -8.35 -23.25
N GLN A 252 -3.90 -7.80 -24.44
CA GLN A 252 -3.93 -8.53 -25.71
C GLN A 252 -2.67 -9.35 -25.98
N LYS A 253 -1.75 -9.42 -25.01
CA LYS A 253 -0.49 -10.21 -25.06
C LYS A 253 0.48 -9.77 -26.17
N GLN A 254 0.42 -8.52 -26.63
CA GLN A 254 1.35 -8.00 -27.63
C GLN A 254 2.81 -7.98 -27.10
N PRO A 255 3.82 -8.32 -27.91
CA PRO A 255 5.23 -8.23 -27.54
C PRO A 255 5.65 -6.80 -27.22
N LEU A 256 6.54 -6.64 -26.23
CA LEU A 256 7.08 -5.32 -25.83
C LEU A 256 7.73 -4.55 -26.99
N ALA A 257 8.36 -5.26 -27.93
CA ALA A 257 9.00 -4.64 -29.09
C ALA A 257 7.97 -4.03 -30.06
N GLU A 258 6.83 -4.68 -30.24
CA GLU A 258 5.74 -4.21 -31.08
C GLU A 258 5.06 -2.97 -30.46
N ILE A 259 4.79 -3.03 -29.15
CA ILE A 259 4.26 -1.88 -28.38
C ILE A 259 5.24 -0.70 -28.40
N SER A 260 6.55 -0.98 -28.31
CA SER A 260 7.60 0.04 -28.34
C SER A 260 7.64 0.77 -29.68
N LYS A 261 7.59 0.03 -30.79
CA LYS A 261 7.49 0.61 -32.13
C LYS A 261 6.18 1.38 -32.33
N ARG A 262 5.06 0.82 -31.88
CA ARG A 262 3.72 1.41 -32.06
C ARG A 262 3.53 2.72 -31.28
N PHE A 263 4.12 2.85 -30.08
CA PHE A 263 3.91 4.03 -29.23
C PHE A 263 5.18 4.86 -28.96
N TYR A 264 6.26 4.61 -29.72
CA TYR A 264 7.56 5.27 -29.60
C TYR A 264 8.00 5.43 -28.13
N THR A 265 7.82 4.36 -27.36
CA THR A 265 8.11 4.32 -25.93
C THR A 265 9.23 3.30 -25.72
N PRO A 266 10.35 3.66 -25.07
CA PRO A 266 11.46 2.73 -24.83
C PRO A 266 11.00 1.47 -24.10
N VAL A 267 11.52 0.30 -24.51
CA VAL A 267 11.16 -1.00 -23.92
C VAL A 267 11.34 -1.03 -22.40
N ASP A 268 12.33 -0.32 -21.86
CA ASP A 268 12.55 -0.24 -20.42
C ASP A 268 11.49 0.58 -19.68
N GLU A 269 10.93 1.62 -20.30
CA GLU A 269 9.79 2.35 -19.75
C GLU A 269 8.53 1.49 -19.77
N LEU A 270 8.30 0.74 -20.86
CA LEU A 270 7.21 -0.23 -20.95
C LEU A 270 7.34 -1.32 -19.87
N ARG A 271 8.57 -1.81 -19.61
CA ARG A 271 8.84 -2.75 -18.51
C ARG A 271 8.53 -2.14 -17.15
N LYS A 272 8.88 -0.87 -16.91
CA LYS A 272 8.56 -0.16 -15.65
C LYS A 272 7.06 -0.01 -15.46
N LEU A 273 6.33 0.43 -16.48
CA LEU A 273 4.86 0.58 -16.45
C LEU A 273 4.18 -0.77 -16.16
N ARG A 274 4.55 -1.82 -16.89
CA ARG A 274 4.04 -3.18 -16.65
C ARG A 274 4.30 -3.65 -15.22
N ASN A 275 5.53 -3.45 -14.72
CA ASN A 275 5.90 -3.87 -13.37
C ASN A 275 5.15 -3.08 -12.29
N GLN A 276 4.96 -1.76 -12.47
CA GLN A 276 4.13 -0.95 -11.58
C GLN A 276 2.69 -1.45 -11.54
N ARG A 277 2.10 -1.76 -12.70
CA ARG A 277 0.71 -2.25 -12.77
C ARG A 277 0.54 -3.62 -12.14
N ILE A 278 1.50 -4.53 -12.30
CA ILE A 278 1.53 -5.82 -11.60
C ILE A 278 1.53 -5.62 -10.07
N LEU A 279 2.26 -4.62 -9.56
CA LEU A 279 2.29 -4.31 -8.12
C LEU A 279 0.94 -3.75 -7.65
N TYR A 280 0.32 -2.82 -8.38
CA TYR A 280 -1.02 -2.31 -8.07
C TYR A 280 -2.07 -3.44 -8.01
N TYR A 281 -2.13 -4.31 -9.02
CA TYR A 281 -3.06 -5.43 -8.99
C TYR A 281 -2.78 -6.44 -7.87
N ARG A 282 -1.54 -6.52 -7.39
CA ARG A 282 -1.20 -7.33 -6.21
C ARG A 282 -1.68 -6.68 -4.91
N GLU A 283 -1.61 -5.35 -4.80
CA GLU A 283 -2.20 -4.61 -3.68
C GLU A 283 -3.72 -4.82 -3.60
N ASP A 284 -4.39 -4.96 -4.74
CA ASP A 284 -5.82 -5.32 -4.85
C ASP A 284 -6.11 -6.82 -4.57
N GLY A 285 -5.09 -7.60 -4.19
CA GLY A 285 -5.25 -9.00 -3.76
C GLY A 285 -5.32 -10.03 -4.89
N ILE A 286 -5.01 -9.65 -6.14
CA ILE A 286 -5.04 -10.59 -7.27
C ILE A 286 -3.89 -11.62 -7.15
N LYS A 287 -4.18 -12.90 -7.44
CA LYS A 287 -3.20 -13.99 -7.36
C LYS A 287 -2.13 -13.86 -8.45
N ALA A 288 -0.87 -14.16 -8.12
CA ALA A 288 0.25 -14.12 -9.07
C ALA A 288 0.06 -15.01 -10.29
N SER A 289 -0.59 -16.16 -10.15
CA SER A 289 -0.88 -17.08 -11.26
C SER A 289 -1.87 -16.48 -12.27
N VAL A 290 -2.78 -15.61 -11.82
CA VAL A 290 -3.72 -14.89 -12.68
C VAL A 290 -3.00 -13.76 -13.40
N LEU A 291 -2.16 -13.00 -12.68
CA LEU A 291 -1.36 -11.93 -13.28
C LEU A 291 -0.31 -12.46 -14.27
N ALA A 292 0.28 -13.63 -13.98
CA ALA A 292 1.24 -14.28 -14.87
C ALA A 292 0.59 -14.60 -16.22
N ARG A 293 -0.66 -15.10 -16.21
CA ARG A 293 -1.46 -15.30 -17.43
C ARG A 293 -1.84 -13.99 -18.09
N LYS A 294 -2.28 -12.99 -17.32
CA LYS A 294 -2.72 -11.68 -17.82
C LYS A 294 -1.61 -10.91 -18.54
N PHE A 295 -0.38 -10.96 -18.03
CA PHE A 295 0.76 -10.24 -18.61
C PHE A 295 1.68 -11.12 -19.47
N ASN A 296 1.27 -12.36 -19.76
CA ASN A 296 2.06 -13.35 -20.49
C ASN A 296 3.50 -13.51 -19.96
N MET A 297 3.63 -13.74 -18.65
CA MET A 297 4.92 -13.86 -17.96
C MET A 297 5.02 -15.18 -17.19
N LYS A 298 6.21 -15.76 -17.13
CA LYS A 298 6.49 -16.88 -16.23
C LYS A 298 6.23 -16.46 -14.78
N THR A 299 5.56 -17.32 -14.01
CA THR A 299 5.20 -17.04 -12.61
C THR A 299 6.44 -16.73 -11.75
N THR A 300 7.58 -17.34 -12.07
CA THR A 300 8.88 -17.10 -11.43
C THR A 300 9.42 -15.68 -11.70
N ALA A 301 9.27 -15.16 -12.91
CA ALA A 301 9.66 -13.79 -13.26
C ALA A 301 8.75 -12.76 -12.58
N LEU A 302 7.44 -13.04 -12.52
CA LEU A 302 6.47 -12.20 -11.80
C LEU A 302 6.74 -12.20 -10.29
N GLN A 303 7.05 -13.38 -9.72
CA GLN A 303 7.49 -13.50 -8.32
C GLN A 303 8.72 -12.62 -8.06
N LYS A 304 9.74 -12.61 -8.93
CA LYS A 304 10.92 -11.72 -8.76
C LYS A 304 10.52 -10.25 -8.68
N ILE A 305 9.59 -9.77 -9.52
CA ILE A 305 9.08 -8.38 -9.49
C ILE A 305 8.41 -8.06 -8.15
N VAL A 306 7.61 -8.99 -7.63
CA VAL A 306 6.90 -8.85 -6.34
C VAL A 306 7.87 -8.94 -5.16
N TYR A 307 8.86 -9.84 -5.20
CA TYR A 307 9.84 -10.04 -4.13
C TYR A 307 10.85 -8.90 -4.01
N HIS A 308 11.24 -8.28 -5.14
CA HIS A 308 12.21 -7.16 -5.15
C HIS A 308 11.61 -5.83 -4.65
N ASN A 309 10.28 -5.68 -4.63
CA ASN A 309 9.59 -4.45 -4.18
C ASN A 309 9.01 -4.56 -2.74
N ARG A 310 9.60 -5.40 -1.88
CA ARG A 310 9.19 -5.64 -0.47
C ARG A 310 9.45 -4.45 0.48
N ALA A 311 8.91 -3.28 0.18
CA ALA A 311 8.71 -2.19 1.14
C ALA A 311 7.26 -2.09 1.64
N VAL A 312 6.32 -2.82 1.04
CA VAL A 312 4.91 -2.84 1.44
C VAL A 312 4.44 -4.29 1.48
N GLN A 313 4.64 -4.95 2.61
CA GLN A 313 3.81 -6.10 2.98
C GLN A 313 3.32 -5.86 4.41
N GLN A 314 2.04 -5.50 4.53
CA GLN A 314 1.30 -5.93 5.70
C GLN A 314 1.35 -7.47 5.73
N PRO A 315 1.51 -8.08 6.92
CA PRO A 315 1.55 -9.52 7.04
C PRO A 315 0.20 -10.06 6.56
N MET A 316 0.23 -10.96 5.57
CA MET A 316 -0.90 -11.85 5.36
C MET A 316 -1.17 -12.53 6.71
N LYS A 317 -2.36 -12.31 7.26
CA LYS A 317 -2.94 -13.26 8.20
C LYS A 317 -3.00 -14.59 7.45
N LYS A 318 -2.01 -15.44 7.65
CA LYS A 318 -2.25 -16.87 7.56
C LYS A 318 -3.29 -17.12 8.63
N ASP A 319 -4.46 -17.59 8.23
CA ASP A 319 -5.33 -18.30 9.16
C ASP A 319 -4.43 -19.33 9.84
N LYS A 320 -4.14 -19.11 11.12
CA LYS A 320 -3.63 -20.15 11.99
C LYS A 320 -4.75 -21.18 12.04
N LYS A 321 -4.73 -22.16 11.12
CA LYS A 321 -5.03 -23.51 11.55
C LYS A 321 -3.95 -23.79 12.58
N GLU A 322 -4.37 -23.83 13.84
CA GLU A 322 -3.61 -24.49 14.88
C GLU A 322 -3.27 -25.86 14.32
N ASN A 323 -2.01 -26.06 13.91
CA ASN A 323 -1.47 -27.40 13.88
C ASN A 323 -1.48 -27.82 15.33
N LYS A 324 -2.57 -28.48 15.75
CA LYS A 324 -2.51 -29.42 16.84
C LYS A 324 -1.51 -30.45 16.37
N THR A 325 -0.26 -30.29 16.80
CA THR A 325 0.68 -31.40 16.85
C THR A 325 0.07 -32.34 17.88
N GLU A 326 -0.81 -33.22 17.43
CA GLU A 326 -1.08 -34.45 18.16
C GLU A 326 0.28 -35.13 18.33
N ALA A 327 0.60 -35.51 19.57
CA ALA A 327 1.76 -36.33 19.83
C ALA A 327 1.69 -37.55 18.90
N LEU A 328 2.78 -37.84 18.20
CA LEU A 328 2.91 -39.01 17.34
C LEU A 328 2.56 -40.25 18.18
N THR A 329 1.35 -40.77 17.98
CA THR A 329 0.99 -42.11 18.40
C THR A 329 1.96 -43.06 17.70
N SER A 330 2.68 -43.85 18.49
CA SER A 330 3.51 -44.96 18.01
C SER A 330 2.74 -45.75 16.97
N PHE A 331 3.19 -45.72 15.71
CA PHE A 331 2.55 -46.51 14.67
C PHE A 331 2.71 -47.99 15.01
N SER A 332 1.62 -48.75 14.95
CA SER A 332 1.67 -50.20 15.19
C SER A 332 2.64 -50.85 14.20
N VAL A 333 3.53 -51.72 14.71
CA VAL A 333 4.49 -52.51 13.91
C VAL A 333 3.77 -53.24 12.76
N LYS A 334 2.55 -53.71 13.01
CA LYS A 334 1.70 -54.39 12.01
C LYS A 334 1.29 -53.46 10.86
N ALA A 335 1.00 -52.19 11.13
CA ALA A 335 0.64 -51.20 10.11
C ALA A 335 1.86 -50.81 9.26
N CYS A 336 3.01 -50.64 9.90
CA CYS A 336 4.30 -50.39 9.23
C CYS A 336 4.72 -51.55 8.32
N ALA A 337 4.56 -52.79 8.77
CA ALA A 337 4.88 -53.98 7.99
C ALA A 337 3.97 -54.11 6.75
N LYS A 338 2.65 -54.01 6.92
CA LYS A 338 1.69 -54.06 5.80
C LYS A 338 1.91 -52.93 4.79
N PHE A 339 2.25 -51.73 5.25
CA PHE A 339 2.61 -50.61 4.38
C PHE A 339 3.81 -50.95 3.48
N MET A 340 4.86 -51.55 4.05
CA MET A 340 6.05 -51.95 3.29
C MET A 340 5.77 -53.09 2.30
N GLU A 341 4.86 -54.02 2.62
CA GLU A 341 4.44 -55.06 1.67
C GLU A 341 3.70 -54.49 0.47
N GLU A 342 2.73 -53.60 0.69
CA GLU A 342 1.99 -52.95 -0.40
C GLU A 342 2.89 -52.04 -1.26
N LEU A 343 3.88 -51.39 -0.63
CA LEU A 343 4.90 -50.63 -1.34
C LEU A 343 5.80 -51.52 -2.20
N LYS A 344 6.20 -52.71 -1.70
CA LYS A 344 6.98 -53.70 -2.48
C LYS A 344 6.20 -54.25 -3.68
N LYS A 345 4.87 -54.32 -3.59
CA LYS A 345 3.98 -54.67 -4.71
C LYS A 345 3.87 -53.56 -5.77
N GLY A 346 4.58 -52.44 -5.61
CA GLY A 346 4.61 -51.34 -6.58
C GLY A 346 3.40 -50.40 -6.52
N LYS A 347 2.54 -50.53 -5.49
CA LYS A 347 1.34 -49.70 -5.37
C LYS A 347 1.66 -48.25 -5.07
N SER A 348 0.85 -47.34 -5.60
CA SER A 348 1.00 -45.92 -5.34
C SER A 348 0.58 -45.56 -3.91
N MET A 349 1.04 -44.41 -3.39
CA MET A 349 0.69 -43.93 -2.04
C MET A 349 -0.83 -43.80 -1.82
N ALA A 350 -1.59 -43.48 -2.88
CA ALA A 350 -3.04 -43.41 -2.81
C ALA A 350 -3.67 -44.80 -2.69
N GLU A 351 -3.19 -45.77 -3.47
CA GLU A 351 -3.64 -47.17 -3.40
C GLU A 351 -3.30 -47.83 -2.07
N ILE A 352 -2.11 -47.56 -1.51
CA ILE A 352 -1.71 -48.06 -0.20
C ILE A 352 -2.67 -47.53 0.88
N GLY A 353 -2.98 -46.23 0.84
CA GLY A 353 -3.95 -45.61 1.75
C GLY A 353 -5.33 -46.28 1.69
N LEU A 354 -5.83 -46.54 0.47
CA LEU A 354 -7.09 -47.26 0.26
C LEU A 354 -7.03 -48.70 0.77
N SER A 355 -5.97 -49.45 0.45
CA SER A 355 -5.80 -50.86 0.85
C SER A 355 -5.71 -51.07 2.37
N LEU A 356 -5.20 -50.06 3.09
CA LEU A 356 -5.05 -50.09 4.54
C LEU A 356 -6.16 -49.33 5.28
N ASN A 357 -7.15 -48.80 4.55
CA ASN A 357 -8.23 -47.97 5.07
C ASN A 357 -7.71 -46.77 5.90
N LEU A 358 -6.71 -46.06 5.36
CA LEU A 358 -6.06 -44.91 5.99
C LEU A 358 -6.33 -43.64 5.20
N ASP A 359 -6.53 -42.52 5.91
CA ASP A 359 -6.57 -41.21 5.29
C ASP A 359 -5.19 -40.80 4.73
N HIS A 360 -5.17 -39.83 3.82
CA HIS A 360 -3.94 -39.37 3.16
C HIS A 360 -2.87 -38.87 4.15
N HIS A 361 -3.29 -38.25 5.25
CA HIS A 361 -2.40 -37.69 6.24
C HIS A 361 -1.70 -38.79 7.05
N LYS A 362 -2.45 -39.78 7.54
CA LYS A 362 -1.94 -40.97 8.24
C LYS A 362 -1.02 -41.79 7.34
N THR A 363 -1.40 -41.96 6.08
CA THR A 363 -0.58 -42.67 5.09
C THR A 363 0.76 -41.96 4.86
N CYS A 364 0.77 -40.63 4.75
CA CYS A 364 2.01 -39.85 4.66
C CYS A 364 2.84 -39.90 5.96
N ALA A 365 2.18 -39.94 7.12
CA ALA A 365 2.86 -39.97 8.42
C ALA A 365 3.58 -41.32 8.64
N ILE A 366 2.94 -42.45 8.29
CA ILE A 366 3.57 -43.79 8.30
C ILE A 366 4.78 -43.81 7.37
N ARG A 367 4.63 -43.31 6.13
CA ARG A 367 5.74 -43.22 5.17
C ARG A 367 6.91 -42.41 5.73
N ASN A 368 6.64 -41.23 6.28
CA ASN A 368 7.69 -40.36 6.82
C ASN A 368 8.38 -41.02 8.02
N HIS A 369 7.64 -41.68 8.90
CA HIS A 369 8.20 -42.46 10.00
C HIS A 369 9.15 -43.56 9.50
N LEU A 370 8.71 -44.38 8.53
CA LEU A 370 9.54 -45.46 7.97
C LEU A 370 10.80 -44.96 7.27
N ILE A 371 10.71 -43.85 6.51
CA ILE A 371 11.87 -43.20 5.88
C ILE A 371 12.87 -42.78 6.95
N LEU A 372 12.41 -42.12 8.02
CA LEU A 372 13.28 -41.66 9.10
C LEU A 372 13.89 -42.83 9.87
N THR A 373 13.13 -43.88 10.17
CA THR A 373 13.65 -45.08 10.84
C THR A 373 14.77 -45.74 10.03
N LYS A 374 14.59 -45.90 8.70
CA LYS A 374 15.62 -46.48 7.84
C LYS A 374 16.88 -45.62 7.73
N LEU A 375 16.72 -44.30 7.62
CA LEU A 375 17.85 -43.38 7.65
C LEU A 375 18.56 -43.37 9.01
N ASN A 376 17.81 -43.51 10.10
CA ASN A 376 18.36 -43.62 11.45
C ASN A 376 19.15 -44.93 11.66
N ASN A 377 18.78 -45.99 10.95
CA ASN A 377 19.50 -47.26 10.94
C ASN A 377 20.73 -47.25 10.02
N GLY A 378 21.08 -46.11 9.42
CA GLY A 378 22.29 -45.94 8.61
C GLY A 378 22.13 -46.28 7.13
N GLU A 379 20.90 -46.51 6.65
CA GLU A 379 20.67 -46.75 5.22
C GLU A 379 21.00 -45.49 4.38
N LYS A 380 21.65 -45.69 3.23
CA LYS A 380 22.00 -44.59 2.30
C LYS A 380 20.73 -43.93 1.75
N THR A 381 20.74 -42.60 1.65
CA THR A 381 19.59 -41.80 1.21
C THR A 381 19.10 -42.18 -0.19
N GLU A 382 20.01 -42.56 -1.08
CA GLU A 382 19.69 -43.03 -2.44
C GLU A 382 18.96 -44.38 -2.44
N ALA A 383 19.33 -45.28 -1.53
CA ALA A 383 18.67 -46.58 -1.38
C ALA A 383 17.25 -46.40 -0.84
N VAL A 384 17.07 -45.53 0.16
CA VAL A 384 15.75 -45.17 0.70
C VAL A 384 14.89 -44.47 -0.36
N ALA A 385 15.47 -43.57 -1.17
CA ALA A 385 14.75 -42.91 -2.28
C ALA A 385 14.18 -43.90 -3.29
N LYS A 386 14.99 -44.87 -3.71
CA LYS A 386 14.57 -45.94 -4.62
C LYS A 386 13.48 -46.82 -3.97
N GLN A 387 13.67 -47.22 -2.72
CA GLN A 387 12.73 -48.09 -2.02
C GLN A 387 11.34 -47.45 -1.84
N PHE A 388 11.28 -46.14 -1.61
CA PHE A 388 10.01 -45.41 -1.43
C PHE A 388 9.49 -44.74 -2.70
N ASN A 389 10.09 -45.04 -3.87
CA ASN A 389 9.76 -44.43 -5.15
C ASN A 389 9.59 -42.90 -5.05
N THR A 390 10.54 -42.23 -4.40
CA THR A 390 10.49 -40.79 -4.12
C THR A 390 11.82 -40.14 -4.47
N ASN A 391 11.79 -38.84 -4.77
CA ASN A 391 13.01 -38.11 -5.09
C ASN A 391 13.83 -37.75 -3.83
N LEU A 392 15.14 -37.56 -4.01
CA LEU A 392 16.05 -37.18 -2.93
C LEU A 392 15.62 -35.89 -2.22
N THR A 393 15.12 -34.92 -2.98
CA THR A 393 14.62 -33.63 -2.47
C THR A 393 13.51 -33.81 -1.44
N ASN A 394 12.59 -34.75 -1.66
CA ASN A 394 11.49 -35.05 -0.75
C ASN A 394 12.01 -35.70 0.54
N ILE A 395 12.99 -36.61 0.45
CA ILE A 395 13.62 -37.18 1.65
C ILE A 395 14.33 -36.11 2.48
N TYR A 396 15.03 -35.18 1.82
CA TYR A 396 15.65 -34.05 2.50
C TYR A 396 14.62 -33.12 3.16
N GLN A 397 13.46 -32.91 2.54
CA GLN A 397 12.38 -32.14 3.16
C GLN A 397 11.76 -32.85 4.37
N ILE A 398 11.57 -34.17 4.29
CA ILE A 398 11.02 -34.99 5.39
C ILE A 398 11.96 -34.97 6.60
N THR A 399 13.25 -35.24 6.39
CA THR A 399 14.28 -35.17 7.45
C THR A 399 14.42 -33.77 8.06
N PHE A 400 14.20 -32.72 7.26
CA PHE A 400 14.26 -31.35 7.75
C PHE A 400 13.06 -30.97 8.64
N GLN A 401 11.85 -31.40 8.26
CA GLN A 401 10.61 -31.08 8.97
C GLN A 401 10.36 -31.98 10.20
N ALA A 402 11.05 -33.12 10.27
CA ALA A 402 10.89 -34.08 11.35
C ALA A 402 11.48 -33.58 12.68
N ASP A 403 10.81 -33.94 13.77
CA ASP A 403 11.41 -33.90 15.10
C ASP A 403 12.37 -35.09 15.25
N LEU A 404 13.67 -34.79 15.28
CA LEU A 404 14.72 -35.82 15.28
C LEU A 404 15.06 -36.33 16.68
N VAL A 405 14.34 -35.89 17.72
CA VAL A 405 14.49 -36.44 19.08
C VAL A 405 14.36 -37.97 19.07
N ASN A 406 13.49 -38.51 18.21
CA ASN A 406 13.27 -39.95 18.07
C ASN A 406 14.18 -40.65 17.02
N TYR A 407 15.11 -39.90 16.39
CA TYR A 407 16.00 -40.41 15.34
C TYR A 407 17.44 -39.86 15.52
N PRO A 408 18.14 -40.29 16.58
CA PRO A 408 19.40 -39.67 17.03
C PRO A 408 20.55 -39.77 16.01
N ASN A 409 20.54 -40.76 15.12
CA ASN A 409 21.60 -40.98 14.14
C ASN A 409 21.45 -40.09 12.88
N ILE A 410 20.32 -39.39 12.72
CA ILE A 410 20.10 -38.48 11.60
C ILE A 410 20.72 -37.10 11.92
N LYS A 411 21.87 -36.80 11.32
CA LYS A 411 22.50 -35.48 11.45
C LYS A 411 21.79 -34.45 10.57
N LYS A 412 21.25 -33.35 11.15
CA LYS A 412 20.72 -32.21 10.36
C LYS A 412 21.84 -31.60 9.51
N ARG A 413 21.71 -31.66 8.18
CA ARG A 413 22.56 -30.89 7.27
C ARG A 413 22.36 -29.39 7.54
N ARG A 414 23.45 -28.66 7.82
CA ARG A 414 23.42 -27.19 8.00
C ARG A 414 23.17 -26.52 6.66
N ASN A 415 22.02 -25.87 6.50
CA ASN A 415 21.63 -25.16 5.28
C ASN A 415 22.67 -24.11 4.83
N SER A 416 22.74 -23.90 3.52
CA SER A 416 23.43 -22.76 2.87
C SER A 416 22.63 -21.45 2.95
N TYR A 417 21.49 -21.45 3.63
CA TYR A 417 20.59 -20.32 3.81
C TYR A 417 19.89 -20.38 5.18
N LEU A 418 19.44 -19.22 5.69
CA LEU A 418 18.70 -19.13 6.95
C LEU A 418 17.21 -19.44 6.69
N THR A 419 16.57 -20.21 7.57
CA THR A 419 15.11 -20.35 7.56
C THR A 419 14.44 -19.03 7.95
N GLU A 420 13.12 -18.90 7.75
CA GLU A 420 12.40 -17.67 8.08
C GLU A 420 12.42 -17.38 9.60
N GLU A 421 12.28 -18.42 10.42
CA GLU A 421 12.40 -18.37 11.88
C GLU A 421 13.83 -18.02 12.32
N GLN A 422 14.83 -18.75 11.81
CA GLN A 422 16.25 -18.43 12.08
C GLN A 422 16.61 -17.01 11.63
N THR A 423 16.00 -16.51 10.55
CA THR A 423 16.20 -15.13 10.10
C THR A 423 15.64 -14.11 11.09
N GLN A 424 14.50 -14.40 11.74
CA GLN A 424 13.93 -13.55 12.79
C GLN A 424 14.77 -13.63 14.07
N ASP A 425 15.24 -14.82 14.43
CA ASP A 425 16.09 -15.02 15.59
C ASP A 425 17.46 -14.36 15.41
N VAL A 426 18.09 -14.48 14.24
CA VAL A 426 19.31 -13.74 13.88
C VAL A 426 19.07 -12.23 14.00
N LYS A 427 17.94 -11.71 13.50
CA LYS A 427 17.62 -10.27 13.62
C LYS A 427 17.50 -9.84 15.09
N ARG A 428 16.78 -10.62 15.90
CA ARG A 428 16.57 -10.35 17.33
C ARG A 428 17.91 -10.35 18.07
N MET A 429 18.72 -11.39 17.92
CA MET A 429 20.02 -11.50 18.58
C MET A 429 21.05 -10.47 18.11
N ILE A 430 20.95 -9.99 16.87
CA ILE A 430 21.74 -8.84 16.41
C ILE A 430 21.30 -7.56 17.16
N GLY A 431 20.00 -7.37 17.39
CA GLY A 431 19.47 -6.26 18.18
C GLY A 431 19.86 -6.33 19.66
N GLU A 432 20.03 -7.54 20.20
CA GLU A 432 20.53 -7.80 21.56
C GLU A 432 22.07 -7.64 21.68
N GLY A 433 22.79 -7.29 20.60
CA GLY A 433 24.23 -7.03 20.64
C GLY A 433 25.14 -8.26 20.56
N LYS A 434 24.61 -9.48 20.42
CA LYS A 434 25.42 -10.72 20.36
C LYS A 434 26.37 -10.75 19.16
N THR A 435 27.53 -11.41 19.28
CA THR A 435 28.51 -11.49 18.17
C THR A 435 28.08 -12.48 17.08
N ASN A 436 28.64 -12.36 15.87
CA ASN A 436 28.31 -13.26 14.77
C ASN A 436 28.64 -14.73 15.10
N SER A 437 29.70 -14.99 15.87
CA SER A 437 30.09 -16.33 16.29
C SER A 437 29.10 -16.90 17.30
N GLN A 438 28.69 -16.11 18.30
CA GLN A 438 27.71 -16.53 19.31
C GLN A 438 26.35 -16.87 18.67
N ILE A 439 25.87 -16.03 17.75
CA ILE A 439 24.60 -16.26 17.04
C ILE A 439 24.69 -17.51 16.14
N ALA A 440 25.82 -17.70 15.46
CA ALA A 440 26.05 -18.87 14.61
C ALA A 440 26.03 -20.17 15.42
N GLN A 441 26.64 -20.16 16.60
CA GLN A 441 26.67 -21.31 17.51
C GLN A 441 25.29 -21.60 18.11
N LEU A 442 24.62 -20.58 18.66
CA LEU A 442 23.29 -20.71 19.28
C LEU A 442 22.21 -21.22 18.32
N LEU A 443 22.27 -20.81 17.05
CA LEU A 443 21.30 -21.21 16.03
C LEU A 443 21.78 -22.39 15.18
N SER A 444 22.98 -22.92 15.43
CA SER A 444 23.62 -23.95 14.61
C SER A 444 23.65 -23.61 13.11
N VAL A 445 23.95 -22.35 12.77
CA VAL A 445 24.01 -21.83 11.39
C VAL A 445 25.42 -21.39 11.01
N LYS A 446 25.73 -21.36 9.71
CA LYS A 446 27.03 -20.85 9.24
C LYS A 446 27.20 -19.37 9.60
N LYS A 447 28.34 -19.02 10.21
CA LYS A 447 28.72 -17.62 10.57
C LYS A 447 28.61 -16.65 9.39
N SER A 448 28.92 -17.11 8.17
CA SER A 448 28.80 -16.32 6.94
C SER A 448 27.37 -15.83 6.66
N LEU A 449 26.34 -16.61 7.03
CA LEU A 449 24.94 -16.24 6.86
C LEU A 449 24.52 -15.15 7.85
N VAL A 450 24.99 -15.24 9.08
CA VAL A 450 24.79 -14.21 10.11
C VAL A 450 25.46 -12.89 9.67
N ILE A 451 26.69 -12.96 9.14
CA ILE A 451 27.42 -11.80 8.59
C ILE A 451 26.63 -11.15 7.45
N SER A 452 26.16 -11.96 6.49
CA SER A 452 25.36 -11.48 5.35
C SER A 452 24.08 -10.76 5.83
N LYS A 453 23.39 -11.35 6.82
CA LYS A 453 22.17 -10.75 7.37
C LYS A 453 22.44 -9.45 8.12
N ARG A 454 23.51 -9.40 8.92
CA ARG A 454 23.95 -8.19 9.62
C ARG A 454 24.31 -7.06 8.63
N ARG A 455 24.99 -7.38 7.53
CA ARG A 455 25.27 -6.41 6.44
C ARG A 455 23.98 -5.91 5.77
N SER A 456 23.02 -6.80 5.51
CA SER A 456 21.71 -6.43 4.96
C SER A 456 20.92 -5.50 5.89
N LEU A 457 20.91 -5.76 7.19
CA LEU A 457 20.25 -4.90 8.18
C LEU A 457 20.89 -3.51 8.25
N LYS A 458 22.23 -3.42 8.27
CA LYS A 458 22.95 -2.14 8.19
C LYS A 458 22.63 -1.35 6.91
N ARG A 459 22.43 -2.02 5.78
CA ARG A 459 21.98 -1.36 4.52
C ARG A 459 20.55 -0.86 4.62
N LEU A 460 19.64 -1.61 5.26
CA LEU A 460 18.24 -1.21 5.45
C LEU A 460 18.10 0.00 6.40
N THR A 461 18.87 0.08 7.50
CA THR A 461 18.91 1.29 8.34
C THR A 461 19.47 2.50 7.59
N ARG A 462 20.51 2.33 6.77
CA ARG A 462 21.00 3.41 5.88
C ARG A 462 19.97 3.87 4.84
N LEU A 463 19.09 2.98 4.35
CA LEU A 463 18.02 3.31 3.40
C LEU A 463 16.79 3.93 4.07
N SER A 464 16.44 3.50 5.29
CA SER A 464 15.40 4.11 6.12
C SER A 464 15.75 5.56 6.46
N ASN A 465 17.01 5.82 6.82
CA ASN A 465 17.50 7.17 7.12
C ASN A 465 17.57 8.08 5.88
N LYS A 466 17.50 7.53 4.66
CA LYS A 466 17.36 8.33 3.42
C LYS A 466 15.92 8.80 3.16
N LYS A 467 14.91 8.28 3.89
CA LYS A 467 13.48 8.61 3.67
C LYS A 467 12.90 9.66 4.61
N HIS A 468 13.59 10.09 5.66
CA HIS A 468 13.30 11.40 6.27
C HIS A 468 14.00 12.47 5.43
N ARG A 469 13.31 12.93 4.38
CA ARG A 469 13.78 14.08 3.60
C ARG A 469 13.72 15.27 4.55
N ILE A 470 14.89 15.77 4.98
CA ILE A 470 14.99 16.99 5.78
C ILE A 470 14.26 18.07 4.99
N THR A 471 13.18 18.62 5.56
CA THR A 471 12.37 19.64 4.90
C THR A 471 13.20 20.89 4.68
N ASP A 472 12.82 21.74 3.73
CA ASP A 472 13.58 22.96 3.48
C ASP A 472 13.54 23.90 4.71
N GLU A 473 12.44 23.90 5.47
CA GLU A 473 12.33 24.55 6.78
C GLU A 473 13.35 24.00 7.80
N GLN A 474 13.46 22.67 7.91
CA GLN A 474 14.45 22.04 8.80
C GLN A 474 15.88 22.33 8.35
N LYS A 475 16.16 22.40 7.04
CA LYS A 475 17.50 22.78 6.54
C LYS A 475 17.84 24.22 6.91
N SER A 476 16.89 25.14 6.76
CA SER A 476 17.05 26.54 7.15
C SER A 476 17.30 26.68 8.65
N ALA A 477 16.54 25.94 9.48
CA ALA A 477 16.74 25.92 10.92
C ALA A 477 18.11 25.34 11.33
N ILE A 478 18.55 24.24 10.71
CA ILE A 478 19.87 23.64 10.93
C ILE A 478 20.99 24.62 10.55
N LEU A 479 20.84 25.37 9.45
CA LEU A 479 21.82 26.37 9.00
C LEU A 479 21.88 27.61 9.91
N ALA A 480 20.73 28.04 10.44
CA ALA A 480 20.67 29.13 11.42
C ALA A 480 21.37 28.72 12.72
N ASP A 481 21.05 27.53 13.23
CA ASP A 481 21.64 26.99 14.45
C ASP A 481 23.12 26.62 14.31
N ALA A 482 23.62 26.37 13.08
CA ALA A 482 25.02 26.03 12.83
C ALA A 482 26.01 27.17 13.14
N ARG A 483 25.50 28.40 13.36
CA ARG A 483 26.31 29.54 13.82
C ARG A 483 26.60 29.49 15.32
N TYR A 484 25.78 28.77 16.09
CA TYR A 484 25.79 28.82 17.56
C TYR A 484 25.94 27.43 18.21
N LEU A 485 25.63 26.35 17.49
CA LEU A 485 25.70 24.97 17.97
C LEU A 485 26.72 24.16 17.19
N ASP A 486 27.45 23.30 17.90
CA ASP A 486 28.35 22.33 17.28
C ASP A 486 27.55 21.27 16.49
N LYS A 487 28.24 20.53 15.60
CA LYS A 487 27.58 19.62 14.65
C LYS A 487 26.85 18.47 15.35
N VAL A 488 27.29 18.06 16.54
CA VAL A 488 26.67 16.97 17.30
C VAL A 488 25.39 17.47 17.96
N THR A 489 25.45 18.60 18.66
CA THR A 489 24.28 19.16 19.36
C THR A 489 23.22 19.64 18.38
N ASN A 490 23.63 20.22 17.25
CA ASN A 490 22.72 20.63 16.18
C ASN A 490 22.00 19.42 15.55
N ALA A 491 22.73 18.33 15.30
CA ALA A 491 22.14 17.09 14.78
C ALA A 491 21.12 16.46 15.76
N MET A 492 21.45 16.47 17.05
CA MET A 492 20.55 15.98 18.11
C MET A 492 19.29 16.83 18.22
N LYS A 493 19.41 18.17 18.25
CA LYS A 493 18.29 19.11 18.36
C LYS A 493 17.26 18.92 17.25
N HIS A 494 17.72 18.68 16.02
CA HIS A 494 16.85 18.54 14.84
C HIS A 494 16.51 17.09 14.49
N GLY A 495 16.95 16.10 15.28
CA GLY A 495 16.66 14.69 15.04
C GLY A 495 17.24 14.16 13.72
N VAL A 496 18.37 14.71 13.27
CA VAL A 496 19.04 14.36 12.00
C VAL A 496 20.42 13.77 12.23
N SER A 497 21.02 13.14 11.22
CA SER A 497 22.39 12.63 11.36
C SER A 497 23.42 13.77 11.30
N ILE A 498 24.53 13.61 12.04
CA ILE A 498 25.67 14.55 12.01
C ILE A 498 26.19 14.77 10.58
N GLU A 499 26.19 13.71 9.77
CA GLU A 499 26.62 13.78 8.37
C GLU A 499 25.64 14.60 7.51
N SER A 500 24.34 14.58 7.84
CA SER A 500 23.35 15.43 7.20
C SER A 500 23.62 16.92 7.46
N VAL A 501 23.89 17.29 8.71
CA VAL A 501 24.26 18.67 9.10
C VAL A 501 25.52 19.10 8.34
N ARG A 502 26.56 18.25 8.31
CA ARG A 502 27.81 18.51 7.58
C ARG A 502 27.59 18.74 6.09
N ILE A 503 26.78 17.90 5.43
CA ILE A 503 26.49 18.03 4.00
C ILE A 503 25.69 19.31 3.72
N ILE A 504 24.71 19.64 4.55
CA ILE A 504 23.89 20.85 4.40
C ILE A 504 24.77 22.11 4.53
N SER A 505 25.61 22.20 5.57
CA SER A 505 26.53 23.34 5.75
C SER A 505 27.53 23.48 4.60
N LYS A 506 28.14 22.38 4.14
CA LYS A 506 29.07 22.41 2.99
C LYS A 506 28.38 22.89 1.71
N ARG A 507 27.14 22.46 1.47
CA ARG A 507 26.38 22.84 0.27
C ARG A 507 25.97 24.30 0.31
N ASN A 508 25.61 24.82 1.47
CA ASN A 508 25.31 26.24 1.66
C ASN A 508 26.54 27.12 1.40
N ASN A 509 27.70 26.75 1.96
CA ASN A 509 28.95 27.49 1.69
C ASN A 509 29.34 27.44 0.21
N LYS A 510 29.12 26.32 -0.47
CA LYS A 510 29.38 26.23 -1.92
C LYS A 510 28.43 27.12 -2.73
N MET A 511 27.17 27.22 -2.33
CA MET A 511 26.19 28.12 -2.96
C MET A 511 26.49 29.59 -2.68
N SER A 512 26.88 29.96 -1.45
CA SER A 512 27.26 31.34 -1.14
C SER A 512 28.49 31.78 -1.93
N ILE A 513 29.52 30.93 -2.05
CA ILE A 513 30.71 31.21 -2.87
C ILE A 513 30.33 31.41 -4.34
N LYS A 514 29.42 30.57 -4.89
CA LYS A 514 28.94 30.71 -6.27
C LYS A 514 28.18 32.03 -6.47
N ASN A 515 27.26 32.38 -5.56
CA ASN A 515 26.50 33.62 -5.63
C ASN A 515 27.41 34.86 -5.54
N ILE A 516 28.43 34.83 -4.68
CA ILE A 516 29.44 35.92 -4.59
C ILE A 516 30.22 36.03 -5.91
N SER A 517 30.58 34.91 -6.54
CA SER A 517 31.27 34.93 -7.85
C SER A 517 30.39 35.44 -8.99
N GLU A 518 29.10 35.13 -8.99
CA GLU A 518 28.15 35.61 -10.00
C GLU A 518 27.89 37.11 -9.84
N GLN A 519 27.72 37.61 -8.60
CA GLN A 519 27.60 39.05 -8.33
C GLN A 519 28.87 39.84 -8.73
N LYS A 520 30.06 39.27 -8.54
CA LYS A 520 31.31 39.90 -9.02
C LYS A 520 31.35 40.00 -10.54
N ASN A 521 30.96 38.94 -11.26
CA ASN A 521 30.91 38.95 -12.72
C ASN A 521 29.87 39.95 -13.27
N ASP A 522 28.71 40.07 -12.61
CA ASP A 522 27.68 41.03 -13.04
C ASP A 522 28.11 42.47 -12.76
N MET A 523 28.81 42.74 -11.64
CA MET A 523 29.45 44.03 -11.37
C MET A 523 30.52 44.40 -12.40
N GLU A 524 31.34 43.45 -12.83
CA GLU A 524 32.33 43.68 -13.90
C GLU A 524 31.68 43.97 -15.26
N LYS A 525 30.61 43.24 -15.61
CA LYS A 525 29.82 43.53 -16.81
C LYS A 525 29.22 44.94 -16.75
N LEU A 526 28.68 45.34 -15.60
CA LEU A 526 28.09 46.67 -15.41
C LEU A 526 29.14 47.78 -15.56
N LYS A 527 30.37 47.56 -15.07
CA LYS A 527 31.49 48.50 -15.29
C LYS A 527 31.85 48.63 -16.78
N LYS A 528 31.96 47.51 -17.49
CA LYS A 528 32.21 47.51 -18.95
C LYS A 528 31.11 48.20 -19.73
N PHE A 529 29.84 47.98 -19.37
CA PHE A 529 28.72 48.69 -19.99
C PHE A 529 28.78 50.20 -19.75
N LYS A 530 29.14 50.65 -18.53
CA LYS A 530 29.32 52.08 -18.25
C LYS A 530 30.49 52.71 -19.01
N GLU A 531 31.57 51.96 -19.25
CA GLU A 531 32.68 52.41 -20.10
C GLU A 531 32.26 52.54 -21.56
N ILE A 532 31.55 51.54 -22.09
CA ILE A 532 30.98 51.58 -23.45
C ILE A 532 30.00 52.75 -23.59
N GLU A 533 29.13 52.99 -22.59
CA GLU A 533 28.18 54.10 -22.60
C GLU A 533 28.89 55.47 -22.59
N LYS A 534 29.99 55.60 -21.83
CA LYS A 534 30.84 56.82 -21.86
C LYS A 534 31.50 57.00 -23.22
N GLU A 535 31.96 55.93 -23.85
CA GLU A 535 32.60 55.98 -25.16
C GLU A 535 31.58 56.33 -26.26
N ILE A 536 30.38 55.74 -26.24
CA ILE A 536 29.28 56.11 -27.14
C ILE A 536 28.91 57.59 -26.95
N LYS A 537 28.82 58.08 -25.71
CA LYS A 537 28.56 59.51 -25.44
C LYS A 537 29.69 60.41 -25.95
N ARG A 538 30.95 59.98 -25.90
CA ARG A 538 32.08 60.69 -26.50
C ARG A 538 31.97 60.72 -28.02
N GLN A 539 31.72 59.57 -28.65
CA GLN A 539 31.57 59.46 -30.10
C GLN A 539 30.39 60.29 -30.61
N ALA A 540 29.24 60.24 -29.92
CA ALA A 540 28.09 61.08 -30.25
C ALA A 540 28.38 62.58 -30.13
N LYS A 541 29.16 63.01 -29.12
CA LYS A 541 29.64 64.40 -29.01
C LYS A 541 30.55 64.77 -30.18
N VAL A 542 31.47 63.90 -30.56
CA VAL A 542 32.38 64.11 -31.70
C VAL A 542 31.60 64.19 -33.01
N GLU A 543 30.63 63.31 -33.24
CA GLU A 543 29.77 63.34 -34.43
C GLU A 543 28.88 64.58 -34.46
N ASN A 544 28.35 65.02 -33.32
CA ASN A 544 27.53 66.22 -33.26
C ASN A 544 28.36 67.48 -33.53
N ILE A 545 29.59 67.55 -33.01
CA ILE A 545 30.54 68.63 -33.34
C ILE A 545 30.91 68.58 -34.83
N LYS A 546 31.11 67.39 -35.42
CA LYS A 546 31.33 67.23 -36.86
C LYS A 546 30.13 67.69 -37.70
N ARG A 547 28.90 67.41 -37.28
CA ARG A 547 27.68 67.92 -37.95
C ARG A 547 27.59 69.44 -37.89
N VAL A 548 27.81 70.03 -36.71
CA VAL A 548 27.80 71.49 -36.55
C VAL A 548 28.90 72.17 -37.37
N LEU A 549 30.05 71.51 -37.55
CA LEU A 549 31.14 72.03 -38.39
C LEU A 549 30.94 71.78 -39.90
N GLN A 550 30.12 70.79 -40.28
CA GLN A 550 29.75 70.51 -41.68
C GLN A 550 28.57 71.38 -42.17
N GLU A 551 27.76 71.92 -41.27
CA GLU A 551 26.80 72.99 -41.58
C GLU A 551 27.55 74.33 -41.75
N LYS A 552 28.10 74.57 -42.95
CA LYS A 552 28.47 75.92 -43.37
C LYS A 552 27.23 76.72 -43.79
N PRO A 553 27.23 78.06 -43.57
CA PRO A 553 26.01 78.86 -43.42
C PRO A 553 25.31 79.07 -44.77
N GLN A 554 24.07 78.57 -44.89
CA GLN A 554 23.16 79.02 -45.94
C GLN A 554 22.40 80.25 -45.47
N GLN A 555 22.96 81.40 -45.84
CA GLN A 555 22.28 82.56 -46.42
C GLN A 555 20.92 82.95 -45.80
N PHE A 556 20.97 83.82 -44.79
CA PHE A 556 19.92 84.84 -44.65
C PHE A 556 20.02 85.80 -45.85
N ARG A 557 19.30 85.49 -46.94
CA ARG A 557 19.02 86.47 -48.00
C ARG A 557 17.88 87.38 -47.53
N SER A 558 18.31 88.59 -47.19
CA SER A 558 17.60 89.86 -47.41
C SER A 558 16.51 89.81 -48.48
N THR A 559 15.30 90.23 -48.12
CA THR A 559 14.52 91.24 -48.85
C THR A 559 13.52 91.94 -47.92
N LYS A 560 13.94 93.09 -47.39
CA LYS A 560 13.10 94.30 -47.19
C LYS A 560 14.02 95.53 -47.20
N HIS A 561 14.34 96.01 -48.40
CA HIS A 561 14.29 97.44 -48.75
C HIS A 561 12.82 97.89 -48.61
N THR A 562 12.39 99.10 -48.23
CA THR A 562 12.87 100.50 -48.31
C THR A 562 12.01 101.30 -47.30
N SER A 563 12.50 102.33 -46.60
CA SER A 563 12.59 103.73 -47.08
C SER A 563 13.55 104.52 -46.17
N LEU A 564 14.61 105.16 -46.69
CA LEU A 564 14.64 106.58 -47.12
C LEU A 564 14.20 107.53 -45.99
N LEU A 565 15.15 108.26 -45.39
CA LEU A 565 15.46 109.68 -45.72
C LEU A 565 14.23 110.60 -45.60
N GLN A 566 14.10 111.30 -44.47
CA GLN A 566 14.05 112.78 -44.36
C GLN A 566 13.45 113.25 -43.03
N ARG A 567 14.18 114.19 -42.39
CA ARG A 567 13.84 115.13 -41.31
C ARG A 567 13.76 114.61 -39.88
#